data_AF-A0A7W2JR68-F1
#
_entry.id   AF-A0A7W2JR68-F1
#
_cell.length_a   1.000
_cell.length_b   1.000
_cell.length_c   1.000
_cell.angle_alpha   90.00
_cell.angle_beta   90.00
_cell.angle_gamma   90.00
#
_symmetry.space_group_name_H-M   'P 1'
#
loop_
_entity.id
_entity.type
_entity.pdbx_description
1 polymer ?
#
loop_
_entity_poly.entity_id
_entity_poly.type
_entity_poly.pdbx_seq_one_letter_code
_entity_poly.pdbx_strand_id
1 'polypeptide(L)'
;MSDIIRRDPRAEWIARNRLHPLHAAMQTQQTSWMGPHGIIRKNPHAIAAGFIGPSGLKRIDRSGAQQGTGVGGRRSAAAEVQLPLHSVAQPAFYIAVVPDMVGGRLGSHDRDLLGLAHSLAGGDGAVLAIVFGEHKENNFSTAGVDRLLVIEGEAFAGYAPEQLVQGLRAVDNQFAPRHWLLPDSRTGGGELGRRLAAALGERPATRVWQVKDGQCIGRAGAGQQDIQRSVPRLILAAAECAEPVSETRHEALPVELSTGVARSLSRIEDLGSVAVDPAAIAMAEAEFIVSGGNGVKDWDLYHRATAALGATEGASRVAVDDGFMPRNRQVGATGTWVTARVYVAVGISGAIQHLQGIGACDKVVAINMDPGCDMIKRADLSVIGDSSAILKALIEAVDNFRSGGQRDAA
;
A
#
# COMPACT_ATOMS: atom_id res chain seq x y z
N MET A 1 29.42 25.60 3.65
CA MET A 1 28.26 24.70 3.59
C MET A 1 27.90 24.57 2.13
N SER A 2 28.13 23.41 1.53
CA SER A 2 27.75 23.15 0.15
C SER A 2 26.23 23.02 0.07
N ASP A 3 25.57 24.02 -0.50
CA ASP A 3 24.14 23.99 -0.85
C ASP A 3 23.91 22.93 -1.94
N ILE A 4 23.92 21.66 -1.55
CA ILE A 4 23.43 20.59 -2.41
C ILE A 4 21.91 20.71 -2.38
N ILE A 5 21.37 21.46 -3.33
CA ILE A 5 19.94 21.52 -3.62
C ILE A 5 19.50 20.09 -3.95
N ARG A 6 18.84 19.43 -2.99
CA ARG A 6 18.21 18.12 -3.23
C ARG A 6 17.05 18.35 -4.20
N ARG A 7 17.26 17.90 -5.44
CA ARG A 7 16.25 17.94 -6.49
C ARG A 7 15.54 16.59 -6.47
N ASP A 8 14.22 16.61 -6.29
CA ASP A 8 13.39 15.42 -6.48
C ASP A 8 13.35 15.12 -8.00
N PRO A 9 13.92 13.98 -8.45
CA PRO A 9 13.96 13.63 -9.87
C PRO A 9 12.56 13.52 -10.48
N ARG A 10 11.56 13.10 -9.69
CA ARG A 10 10.17 12.96 -10.12
C ARG A 10 9.53 14.32 -10.32
N ALA A 11 9.70 15.23 -9.37
CA ALA A 11 9.21 16.61 -9.50
C ALA A 11 9.87 17.34 -10.68
N GLU A 12 11.18 17.17 -10.90
CA GLU A 12 11.87 17.75 -12.07
C GLU A 12 11.37 17.16 -13.39
N TRP A 13 11.11 15.85 -13.44
CA TRP A 13 10.58 15.19 -14.63
C TRP A 13 9.16 15.68 -14.96
N ILE A 14 8.27 15.77 -13.96
CA ILE A 14 6.93 16.33 -14.11
C ILE A 14 6.98 17.79 -14.56
N ALA A 15 7.88 18.60 -13.99
CA ALA A 15 8.05 20.00 -14.37
C ALA A 15 8.61 20.19 -15.79
N ARG A 16 9.36 19.21 -16.33
CA ARG A 16 9.90 19.25 -17.71
C ARG A 16 8.93 18.67 -18.74
N ASN A 17 8.11 17.70 -18.36
CA ASN A 17 7.20 17.01 -19.28
C ASN A 17 5.90 17.81 -19.47
N ARG A 18 5.81 18.60 -20.54
CA ARG A 18 4.64 19.45 -20.87
C ARG A 18 3.34 18.68 -21.09
N LEU A 19 3.42 17.38 -21.38
CA LEU A 19 2.26 16.50 -21.57
C LEU A 19 1.82 15.83 -20.27
N HIS A 20 2.61 15.96 -19.19
CA HIS A 20 2.27 15.38 -17.91
C HIS A 20 1.10 16.15 -17.27
N PRO A 21 0.05 15.47 -16.74
CA PRO A 21 -1.14 16.13 -16.20
C PRO A 21 -0.84 17.15 -15.10
N LEU A 22 0.20 16.89 -14.30
CA LEU A 22 0.63 17.74 -13.18
C LEU A 22 1.62 18.85 -13.58
N HIS A 23 2.01 18.96 -14.85
CA HIS A 23 2.99 19.95 -15.31
C HIS A 23 2.55 21.39 -15.00
N ALA A 24 1.28 21.73 -15.24
CA ALA A 24 0.75 23.06 -14.97
C ALA A 24 0.74 23.41 -13.47
N ALA A 25 0.52 22.42 -12.60
CA ALA A 25 0.50 22.59 -11.15
C ALA A 25 1.91 22.74 -10.55
N MET A 26 2.94 22.20 -11.22
CA MET A 26 4.34 22.34 -10.82
C MET A 26 4.97 23.66 -11.27
N GLN A 27 4.29 24.45 -12.12
CA GLN A 27 4.75 25.80 -12.44
C GLN A 27 4.43 26.76 -11.28
N THR A 28 5.44 27.09 -10.48
CA THR A 28 5.37 28.28 -9.63
C THR A 28 5.19 29.52 -10.52
N GLN A 29 4.00 30.12 -10.51
CA GLN A 29 3.75 31.43 -11.12
C GLN A 29 4.48 32.51 -10.31
N GLN A 30 5.81 32.59 -10.42
CA GLN A 30 6.55 33.75 -9.93
C GLN A 30 6.26 34.94 -10.84
N THR A 31 5.48 35.89 -10.33
CA THR A 31 5.12 37.14 -11.02
C THR A 31 6.28 38.14 -11.04
N SER A 32 7.16 38.09 -10.04
CA SER A 32 8.43 38.80 -10.00
C SER A 32 9.52 38.01 -9.26
N TRP A 33 10.78 38.22 -9.64
CA TRP A 33 11.94 37.67 -8.93
C TRP A 33 13.12 38.63 -8.99
N MET A 34 14.05 38.51 -8.04
CA MET A 34 15.26 39.32 -8.01
C MET A 34 16.29 38.73 -8.99
N GLY A 35 16.76 39.54 -9.93
CA GLY A 35 17.80 39.12 -10.87
C GLY A 35 19.18 39.05 -10.21
N PRO A 36 20.16 38.40 -10.87
CA PRO A 36 21.52 38.25 -10.35
C PRO A 36 22.26 39.57 -10.07
N HIS A 37 21.79 40.68 -10.66
CA HIS A 37 22.34 42.03 -10.47
C HIS A 37 21.48 42.91 -9.54
N GLY A 38 20.60 42.30 -8.73
CA GLY A 38 19.73 43.03 -7.79
C GLY A 38 18.53 43.74 -8.44
N ILE A 39 18.36 43.64 -9.75
CA ILE A 39 17.22 44.24 -10.47
C ILE A 39 16.03 43.30 -10.43
N ILE A 40 14.87 43.78 -9.97
CA ILE A 40 13.62 43.02 -9.96
C ILE A 40 13.15 42.80 -11.40
N ARG A 41 13.06 41.53 -11.80
CA ARG A 41 12.49 41.09 -13.07
C ARG A 41 11.04 40.69 -12.86
N LYS A 42 10.19 40.97 -13.85
CA LYS A 42 8.76 40.69 -13.82
C LYS A 42 8.38 39.86 -15.03
N ASN A 43 7.54 38.83 -14.86
CA ASN A 43 7.06 38.01 -15.96
C ASN A 43 5.85 38.70 -16.63
N PRO A 44 5.96 39.18 -17.89
CA PRO A 44 4.88 39.91 -18.56
C PRO A 44 3.64 39.05 -18.79
N HIS A 45 3.81 37.73 -18.99
CA HIS A 45 2.69 36.81 -19.25
C HIS A 45 1.90 36.48 -17.98
N ALA A 46 2.57 36.42 -16.83
CA ALA A 46 1.91 36.24 -15.53
C ALA A 46 1.18 37.53 -15.10
N ILE A 47 1.71 38.71 -15.43
CA ILE A 47 1.06 40.01 -15.17
C ILE A 47 -0.11 40.24 -16.13
N ALA A 48 -0.01 39.76 -17.37
CA ALA A 48 -1.10 39.82 -18.35
C ALA A 48 -2.28 38.88 -18.02
N ALA A 49 -2.15 38.01 -17.01
CA ALA A 49 -3.25 37.20 -16.50
C ALA A 49 -4.41 38.07 -15.99
N GLY A 50 -4.13 39.31 -15.53
CA GLY A 50 -5.12 40.31 -15.16
C GLY A 50 -6.13 39.85 -14.10
N PHE A 51 -7.11 40.68 -13.79
CA PHE A 51 -8.29 40.29 -13.03
C PHE A 51 -9.55 40.73 -13.78
N ILE A 52 -10.67 40.04 -13.56
CA ILE A 52 -11.96 40.39 -14.16
C ILE A 52 -12.63 41.40 -13.22
N GLY A 53 -12.91 42.61 -13.73
CA GLY A 53 -13.62 43.61 -12.95
C GLY A 53 -15.11 43.27 -12.80
N PRO A 54 -15.86 43.99 -11.93
CA PRO A 54 -17.29 43.76 -11.72
C PRO A 54 -18.15 43.86 -12.99
N SER A 55 -17.65 44.54 -14.03
CA SER A 55 -18.30 44.67 -15.34
C SER A 55 -17.94 43.56 -16.34
N GLY A 56 -17.23 42.50 -15.93
CA GLY A 56 -16.85 41.36 -16.77
C GLY A 56 -15.68 41.61 -17.73
N LEU A 57 -15.12 42.82 -17.76
CA LEU A 57 -13.97 43.16 -18.61
C LEU A 57 -12.64 42.90 -17.90
N LYS A 58 -11.70 42.27 -18.61
CA LYS A 58 -10.36 41.94 -18.11
C LYS A 58 -9.52 43.21 -17.96
N ARG A 59 -9.00 43.46 -16.75
CA ARG A 59 -8.14 44.60 -16.41
C ARG A 59 -6.76 44.12 -15.97
N ILE A 60 -5.74 44.90 -16.31
CA ILE A 60 -4.34 44.67 -15.89
C ILE A 60 -3.95 45.84 -14.99
N ASP A 61 -3.83 45.61 -13.68
CA ASP A 61 -3.28 46.62 -12.76
C ASP A 61 -1.75 46.60 -12.83
N ARG A 62 -1.16 47.72 -13.28
CA ARG A 62 0.30 47.90 -13.39
C ARG A 62 0.89 48.61 -12.16
N SER A 63 0.04 49.13 -11.26
CA SER A 63 0.45 49.89 -10.07
C SER A 63 0.79 49.02 -8.87
N GLY A 64 0.29 47.77 -8.83
CA GLY A 64 0.48 46.85 -7.71
C GLY A 64 -0.32 47.22 -6.46
N ALA A 65 -1.25 48.17 -6.56
CA ALA A 65 -1.97 48.74 -5.42
C ALA A 65 -3.30 48.02 -5.12
N GLN A 66 -3.81 47.19 -6.03
CA GLN A 66 -4.94 46.29 -5.74
C GLN A 66 -4.48 44.83 -5.71
N GLN A 67 -4.10 44.35 -4.52
CA GLN A 67 -4.32 42.94 -4.21
C GLN A 67 -5.83 42.76 -4.15
N GLY A 68 -6.40 42.19 -5.22
CA GLY A 68 -7.80 41.83 -5.28
C GLY A 68 -8.21 41.12 -4.00
N THR A 69 -9.26 41.65 -3.37
CA THR A 69 -10.05 41.03 -2.31
C THR A 69 -9.94 39.52 -2.39
N GLY A 70 -9.33 38.93 -1.35
CA GLY A 70 -9.18 37.49 -1.23
C GLY A 70 -10.51 36.82 -1.52
N VAL A 71 -10.57 36.12 -2.65
CA VAL A 71 -11.52 35.03 -2.82
C VAL A 71 -11.18 34.09 -1.67
N GLY A 72 -12.01 34.13 -0.62
CA GLY A 72 -11.93 33.22 0.50
C GLY A 72 -11.68 31.84 -0.07
N GLY A 73 -10.62 31.19 0.41
CA GLY A 73 -10.24 29.86 -0.01
C GLY A 73 -11.38 28.90 0.27
N ARG A 74 -12.33 28.81 -0.68
CA ARG A 74 -12.89 27.52 -1.04
C ARG A 74 -11.64 26.72 -1.40
N ARG A 75 -11.22 25.87 -0.47
CA ARG A 75 -10.51 24.65 -0.81
C ARG A 75 -11.30 24.08 -1.98
N SER A 76 -10.83 24.31 -3.20
CA SER A 76 -11.28 23.53 -4.33
C SER A 76 -11.06 22.10 -3.85
N ALA A 77 -12.14 21.35 -3.65
CA ALA A 77 -12.05 19.92 -3.46
C ALA A 77 -11.00 19.44 -4.45
N ALA A 78 -9.95 18.78 -3.94
CA ALA A 78 -8.87 18.29 -4.77
C ALA A 78 -9.55 17.61 -5.96
N ALA A 79 -9.38 18.17 -7.17
CA ALA A 79 -10.02 17.63 -8.34
C ALA A 79 -9.54 16.18 -8.42
N GLU A 80 -10.45 15.22 -8.21
CA GLU A 80 -10.10 13.80 -8.27
C GLU A 80 -9.49 13.58 -9.66
N VAL A 81 -8.20 13.26 -9.66
CA VAL A 81 -7.46 12.97 -10.89
C VAL A 81 -8.05 11.67 -11.42
N GLN A 82 -8.95 11.78 -12.40
CA GLN A 82 -9.48 10.62 -13.10
C GLN A 82 -8.37 10.08 -14.00
N LEU A 83 -7.76 8.96 -13.57
CA LEU A 83 -6.81 8.21 -14.40
C LEU A 83 -7.48 7.74 -15.69
N PRO A 84 -6.77 7.72 -16.83
CA PRO A 84 -7.26 7.15 -18.08
C PRO A 84 -7.81 5.74 -17.88
N LEU A 85 -9.00 5.48 -18.45
CA LEU A 85 -9.60 4.15 -18.42
C LEU A 85 -8.94 3.26 -19.49
N HIS A 86 -8.28 2.20 -19.03
CA HIS A 86 -7.88 1.05 -19.83
C HIS A 86 -9.06 0.07 -19.90
N SER A 87 -9.51 -0.25 -21.10
CA SER A 87 -10.59 -1.21 -21.33
C SER A 87 -10.19 -2.26 -22.35
N VAL A 88 -10.56 -3.51 -22.07
CA VAL A 88 -10.31 -4.66 -22.93
C VAL A 88 -11.65 -5.31 -23.19
N ALA A 89 -12.34 -4.90 -24.25
CA ALA A 89 -13.70 -5.35 -24.54
C ALA A 89 -13.74 -6.87 -24.83
N GLN A 90 -12.81 -7.36 -25.65
CA GLN A 90 -12.69 -8.77 -26.03
C GLN A 90 -11.23 -9.21 -25.88
N PRO A 91 -10.84 -9.76 -24.72
CA PRO A 91 -9.47 -10.20 -24.52
C PRO A 91 -9.16 -11.41 -25.40
N ALA A 92 -8.01 -11.38 -26.07
CA ALA A 92 -7.51 -12.53 -26.84
C ALA A 92 -7.05 -13.68 -25.93
N PHE A 93 -6.70 -13.37 -24.68
CA PHE A 93 -6.26 -14.31 -23.66
C PHE A 93 -6.34 -13.67 -22.28
N TYR A 94 -6.29 -14.50 -21.24
CA TYR A 94 -6.25 -14.04 -19.85
C TYR A 94 -4.87 -14.26 -19.22
N ILE A 95 -4.48 -13.33 -18.36
CA ILE A 95 -3.42 -13.52 -17.36
C ILE A 95 -4.12 -13.66 -16.01
N ALA A 96 -4.14 -14.87 -15.46
CA ALA A 96 -4.79 -15.17 -14.19
C ALA A 96 -3.87 -14.80 -13.03
N VAL A 97 -4.40 -14.02 -12.08
CA VAL A 97 -3.69 -13.58 -10.87
C VAL A 97 -4.47 -14.03 -9.65
N VAL A 98 -3.81 -14.74 -8.74
CA VAL A 98 -4.39 -15.12 -7.44
C VAL A 98 -3.62 -14.34 -6.36
N PRO A 99 -4.10 -13.15 -5.95
CA PRO A 99 -3.47 -12.39 -4.89
C PRO A 99 -3.63 -13.09 -3.52
N ASP A 100 -2.71 -12.83 -2.60
CA ASP A 100 -2.79 -13.34 -1.22
C ASP A 100 -3.87 -12.63 -0.41
N MET A 101 -4.03 -11.32 -0.63
CA MET A 101 -5.01 -10.47 0.04
C MET A 101 -5.03 -10.61 1.57
N VAL A 102 -3.87 -10.52 2.22
CA VAL A 102 -3.75 -10.64 3.68
C VAL A 102 -4.71 -9.65 4.38
N GLY A 103 -5.63 -10.19 5.19
CA GLY A 103 -6.67 -9.39 5.86
C GLY A 103 -7.76 -8.83 4.93
N GLY A 104 -7.93 -9.40 3.74
CA GLY A 104 -8.97 -9.08 2.76
C GLY A 104 -8.67 -7.85 1.88
N ARG A 105 -7.41 -7.40 1.80
CA ARG A 105 -7.00 -6.22 1.00
C ARG A 105 -5.74 -6.52 0.21
N LEU A 106 -5.55 -5.83 -0.92
CA LEU A 106 -4.34 -5.98 -1.73
C LEU A 106 -3.12 -5.43 -0.98
N GLY A 107 -2.13 -6.29 -0.77
CA GLY A 107 -0.82 -5.94 -0.23
C GLY A 107 0.09 -5.28 -1.28
N SER A 108 1.30 -4.88 -0.87
CA SER A 108 2.33 -4.41 -1.83
C SER A 108 2.70 -5.50 -2.83
N HIS A 109 2.97 -6.72 -2.35
CA HIS A 109 3.31 -7.86 -3.22
C HIS A 109 2.20 -8.19 -4.22
N ASP A 110 0.93 -8.10 -3.82
CA ASP A 110 -0.19 -8.30 -4.75
C ASP A 110 -0.22 -7.23 -5.85
N ARG A 111 0.13 -5.98 -5.52
CA ARG A 111 0.21 -4.89 -6.51
C ARG A 111 1.38 -5.05 -7.47
N ASP A 112 2.53 -5.51 -7.00
CA ASP A 112 3.67 -5.86 -7.84
C ASP A 112 3.30 -6.97 -8.82
N LEU A 113 2.56 -7.97 -8.33
CA LEU A 113 2.08 -9.10 -9.14
C LEU A 113 1.09 -8.67 -10.22
N LEU A 114 0.17 -7.75 -9.88
CA LEU A 114 -0.77 -7.17 -10.85
C LEU A 114 -0.06 -6.28 -11.88
N GLY A 115 0.98 -5.54 -11.47
CA GLY A 115 1.88 -4.83 -12.38
C GLY A 115 2.56 -5.77 -13.37
N LEU A 116 3.06 -6.91 -12.89
CA LEU A 116 3.64 -7.96 -13.73
C LEU A 116 2.59 -8.53 -14.69
N ALA A 117 1.39 -8.81 -14.21
CA ALA A 117 0.29 -9.32 -15.01
C ALA A 117 -0.10 -8.36 -16.13
N HIS A 118 -0.18 -7.06 -15.82
CA HIS A 118 -0.45 -6.01 -16.78
C HIS A 118 0.63 -5.96 -17.88
N SER A 119 1.91 -6.05 -17.50
CA SER A 119 3.03 -6.09 -18.47
C SER A 119 2.96 -7.31 -19.41
N LEU A 120 2.49 -8.46 -18.91
CA LEU A 120 2.34 -9.69 -19.69
C LEU A 120 1.08 -9.69 -20.57
N ALA A 121 0.01 -9.01 -20.13
CA ALA A 121 -1.22 -8.86 -20.88
C ALA A 121 -1.02 -7.97 -22.12
N GLY A 122 -0.20 -6.93 -22.01
CA GLY A 122 -0.01 -5.96 -23.10
C GLY A 122 -1.33 -5.26 -23.45
N GLY A 123 -1.55 -5.00 -24.75
CA GLY A 123 -2.80 -4.38 -25.22
C GLY A 123 -3.93 -5.36 -25.56
N ASP A 124 -3.62 -6.66 -25.73
CA ASP A 124 -4.56 -7.66 -26.27
C ASP A 124 -5.07 -8.64 -25.20
N GLY A 125 -4.37 -8.76 -24.08
CA GLY A 125 -4.74 -9.62 -22.95
C GLY A 125 -5.52 -8.87 -21.88
N ALA A 126 -6.27 -9.60 -21.06
CA ALA A 126 -6.89 -9.06 -19.85
C ALA A 126 -6.31 -9.72 -18.58
N VAL A 127 -6.12 -8.91 -17.54
CA VAL A 127 -5.78 -9.37 -16.20
C VAL A 127 -7.05 -9.85 -15.50
N LEU A 128 -7.09 -11.14 -15.17
CA LEU A 128 -8.17 -11.78 -14.41
C LEU A 128 -7.70 -11.99 -12.97
N ALA A 129 -8.19 -11.18 -12.04
CA ALA A 129 -7.97 -11.38 -10.60
C ALA A 129 -8.98 -12.39 -10.05
N ILE A 130 -8.48 -13.37 -9.29
CA ILE A 130 -9.27 -14.46 -8.71
C ILE A 130 -9.17 -14.36 -7.19
N VAL A 131 -10.29 -14.07 -6.54
CA VAL A 131 -10.39 -13.87 -5.10
C VAL A 131 -11.27 -14.96 -4.51
N PHE A 132 -10.82 -15.57 -3.41
CA PHE A 132 -11.60 -16.55 -2.67
C PHE A 132 -12.22 -15.91 -1.43
N GLY A 133 -13.50 -16.14 -1.21
CA GLY A 133 -14.24 -15.62 -0.06
C GLY A 133 -14.47 -14.11 -0.08
N GLU A 134 -14.89 -13.57 1.06
CA GLU A 134 -15.17 -12.14 1.21
C GLU A 134 -13.87 -11.29 1.20
N HIS A 135 -13.93 -10.12 0.57
CA HIS A 135 -12.84 -9.15 0.57
C HIS A 135 -13.30 -7.74 1.01
N LYS A 136 -12.34 -6.92 1.44
CA LYS A 136 -12.51 -5.52 1.86
C LYS A 136 -11.82 -4.53 0.92
N GLU A 137 -11.40 -5.00 -0.26
CA GLU A 137 -10.73 -4.19 -1.28
C GLU A 137 -11.73 -3.48 -2.20
N ASN A 138 -11.48 -2.20 -2.45
CA ASN A 138 -12.29 -1.36 -3.35
C ASN A 138 -11.50 -0.88 -4.58
N ASN A 139 -10.18 -1.10 -4.60
CA ASN A 139 -9.25 -0.49 -5.55
C ASN A 139 -8.72 -1.48 -6.61
N PHE A 140 -9.47 -2.52 -6.95
CA PHE A 140 -9.06 -3.45 -8.03
C PHE A 140 -8.87 -2.74 -9.37
N SER A 141 -9.72 -1.74 -9.66
CA SER A 141 -9.64 -0.94 -10.88
C SER A 141 -8.33 -0.17 -10.99
N THR A 142 -7.88 0.49 -9.92
CA THR A 142 -6.62 1.23 -9.91
C THR A 142 -5.40 0.33 -9.72
N ALA A 143 -5.60 -0.93 -9.35
CA ALA A 143 -4.53 -1.93 -9.22
C ALA A 143 -4.23 -2.68 -10.53
N GLY A 144 -4.94 -2.42 -11.63
CA GLY A 144 -4.66 -3.05 -12.93
C GLY A 144 -5.56 -4.23 -13.29
N VAL A 145 -6.68 -4.45 -12.59
CA VAL A 145 -7.57 -5.59 -12.82
C VAL A 145 -8.60 -5.30 -13.91
N ASP A 146 -8.62 -6.09 -14.97
CA ASP A 146 -9.60 -5.97 -16.07
C ASP A 146 -10.86 -6.81 -15.82
N ARG A 147 -10.70 -8.00 -15.23
CA ARG A 147 -11.78 -8.90 -14.83
C ARG A 147 -11.59 -9.36 -13.39
N LEU A 148 -12.67 -9.39 -12.62
CA LEU A 148 -12.68 -9.83 -11.23
C LEU A 148 -13.57 -11.07 -11.09
N LEU A 149 -13.00 -12.19 -10.66
CA LEU A 149 -13.72 -13.39 -10.29
C LEU A 149 -13.66 -13.56 -8.77
N VAL A 150 -14.81 -13.47 -8.11
CA VAL A 150 -14.94 -13.80 -6.69
C VAL A 150 -15.57 -15.19 -6.57
N ILE A 151 -14.87 -16.11 -5.93
CA ILE A 151 -15.33 -17.47 -5.68
C ILE A 151 -15.72 -17.56 -4.20
N GLU A 152 -17.02 -17.49 -3.94
CA GLU A 152 -17.59 -17.57 -2.60
C GLU A 152 -17.91 -19.01 -2.19
N GLY A 153 -17.97 -19.24 -0.88
CA GLY A 153 -18.43 -20.49 -0.28
C GLY A 153 -17.63 -20.88 0.96
N GLU A 154 -18.31 -21.42 1.97
CA GLU A 154 -17.70 -21.86 3.23
C GLU A 154 -16.59 -22.89 3.03
N ALA A 155 -16.64 -23.67 1.94
CA ALA A 155 -15.61 -24.66 1.61
C ALA A 155 -14.23 -24.03 1.29
N PHE A 156 -14.18 -22.73 0.97
CA PHE A 156 -12.95 -21.98 0.73
C PHE A 156 -12.51 -21.16 1.95
N ALA A 157 -13.25 -21.21 3.07
CA ALA A 157 -12.88 -20.53 4.29
C ALA A 157 -11.76 -21.28 5.03
N GLY A 158 -10.92 -20.54 5.75
CA GLY A 158 -9.80 -21.10 6.50
C GLY A 158 -8.73 -21.73 5.60
N TYR A 159 -7.94 -22.64 6.17
CA TYR A 159 -6.88 -23.35 5.47
C TYR A 159 -7.42 -24.55 4.68
N ALA A 160 -7.85 -24.30 3.44
CA ALA A 160 -8.45 -25.30 2.54
C ALA A 160 -7.72 -25.45 1.18
N PRO A 161 -6.42 -25.79 1.16
CA PRO A 161 -5.59 -25.75 -0.05
C PRO A 161 -6.10 -26.65 -1.19
N GLU A 162 -6.68 -27.80 -0.86
CA GLU A 162 -7.20 -28.75 -1.86
C GLU A 162 -8.47 -28.24 -2.54
N GLN A 163 -9.35 -27.56 -1.78
CA GLN A 163 -10.56 -26.96 -2.31
C GLN A 163 -10.23 -25.74 -3.17
N LEU A 164 -9.28 -24.90 -2.73
CA LEU A 164 -8.77 -23.76 -3.52
C LEU A 164 -8.24 -24.22 -4.88
N VAL A 165 -7.47 -25.32 -4.93
CA VAL A 165 -6.98 -25.90 -6.20
C VAL A 165 -8.13 -26.36 -7.10
N GLN A 166 -9.21 -26.94 -6.57
CA GLN A 166 -10.38 -27.27 -7.41
C GLN A 166 -11.03 -26.02 -8.01
N GLY A 167 -11.09 -24.93 -7.25
CA GLY A 167 -11.54 -23.62 -7.74
C GLY A 167 -10.66 -23.14 -8.91
N LEU A 168 -9.34 -23.15 -8.73
CA LEU A 168 -8.41 -22.72 -9.77
C LEU A 168 -8.45 -23.63 -11.02
N ARG A 169 -8.71 -24.94 -10.86
CA ARG A 169 -8.94 -25.84 -12.01
C ARG A 169 -10.23 -25.52 -12.77
N ALA A 170 -11.29 -25.13 -12.06
CA ALA A 170 -12.53 -24.68 -12.71
C ALA A 170 -12.27 -23.42 -13.54
N VAL A 171 -11.50 -22.47 -13.00
CA VAL A 171 -11.03 -21.29 -13.74
C VAL A 171 -10.19 -21.68 -14.96
N ASP A 172 -9.24 -22.59 -14.79
CA ASP A 172 -8.36 -23.04 -15.88
C ASP A 172 -9.17 -23.64 -17.04
N ASN A 173 -10.18 -24.46 -16.73
CA ASN A 173 -11.05 -25.08 -17.73
C ASN A 173 -11.93 -24.06 -18.47
N GLN A 174 -12.40 -23.02 -17.79
CA GLN A 174 -13.34 -22.05 -18.38
C GLN A 174 -12.62 -20.91 -19.12
N PHE A 175 -11.58 -20.33 -18.52
CA PHE A 175 -10.91 -19.14 -19.04
C PHE A 175 -9.61 -19.44 -19.77
N ALA A 176 -9.06 -20.65 -19.65
CA ALA A 176 -7.82 -21.08 -20.30
C ALA A 176 -6.70 -20.02 -20.26
N PRO A 177 -6.33 -19.52 -19.07
CA PRO A 177 -5.37 -18.43 -18.95
C PRO A 177 -4.00 -18.82 -19.52
N ARG A 178 -3.38 -17.88 -20.22
CA ARG A 178 -2.05 -18.05 -20.82
C ARG A 178 -0.97 -18.17 -19.76
N HIS A 179 -1.08 -17.37 -18.70
CA HIS A 179 -0.20 -17.42 -17.55
C HIS A 179 -1.00 -17.35 -16.25
N TRP A 180 -0.53 -18.09 -15.26
CA TRP A 180 -0.93 -18.08 -13.86
C TRP A 180 0.14 -17.38 -13.05
N LEU A 181 -0.25 -16.37 -12.29
CA LEU A 181 0.61 -15.57 -11.43
C LEU A 181 0.12 -15.69 -10.00
N LEU A 182 0.99 -16.15 -9.11
CA LEU A 182 0.75 -16.20 -7.67
C LEU A 182 1.96 -15.60 -6.92
N PRO A 183 1.76 -14.98 -5.75
CA PRO A 183 2.86 -14.60 -4.87
C PRO A 183 3.66 -15.84 -4.45
N ASP A 184 4.98 -15.83 -4.55
CA ASP A 184 5.84 -16.87 -3.92
C ASP A 184 6.04 -16.55 -2.43
N SER A 185 4.92 -16.41 -1.73
CA SER A 185 4.83 -15.97 -0.34
C SER A 185 4.72 -17.14 0.64
N ARG A 186 4.97 -16.84 1.92
CA ARG A 186 4.75 -17.79 3.03
C ARG A 186 3.31 -17.78 3.54
N THR A 187 2.52 -16.79 3.14
CA THR A 187 1.15 -16.52 3.59
C THR A 187 0.10 -17.39 2.90
N GLY A 188 0.42 -18.03 1.79
CA GLY A 188 -0.43 -19.04 1.16
C GLY A 188 -0.22 -19.19 -0.34
N GLY A 189 -0.01 -18.09 -1.07
CA GLY A 189 0.12 -18.08 -2.53
C GLY A 189 1.21 -19.01 -3.06
N GLY A 190 2.35 -19.08 -2.35
CA GLY A 190 3.46 -19.93 -2.76
C GLY A 190 3.10 -21.41 -2.68
N GLU A 191 2.41 -21.83 -1.62
CA GLU A 191 1.94 -23.21 -1.48
C GLU A 191 0.86 -23.53 -2.52
N LEU A 192 -0.15 -22.68 -2.61
CA LEU A 192 -1.28 -22.83 -3.53
C LEU A 192 -0.81 -22.96 -4.98
N GLY A 193 0.13 -22.11 -5.40
CA GLY A 193 0.67 -22.13 -6.74
C GLY A 193 1.49 -23.37 -7.05
N ARG A 194 2.24 -23.92 -6.08
CA ARG A 194 2.94 -25.21 -6.25
C ARG A 194 1.95 -26.37 -6.38
N ARG A 195 0.88 -26.36 -5.60
CA ARG A 195 -0.19 -27.37 -5.69
C ARG A 195 -0.95 -27.29 -7.01
N LEU A 196 -1.26 -26.08 -7.48
CA LEU A 196 -1.86 -25.86 -8.79
C LEU A 196 -0.94 -26.37 -9.91
N ALA A 197 0.36 -26.07 -9.85
CA ALA A 197 1.32 -26.55 -10.84
C ALA A 197 1.36 -28.08 -10.92
N ALA A 198 1.38 -28.75 -9.77
CA ALA A 198 1.30 -30.21 -9.71
C ALA A 198 -0.03 -30.74 -10.29
N ALA A 199 -1.16 -30.09 -9.97
CA ALA A 199 -2.47 -30.48 -10.46
C ALA A 199 -2.65 -30.29 -11.99
N LEU A 200 -1.98 -29.29 -12.57
CA LEU A 200 -1.97 -29.03 -14.01
C LEU A 200 -0.88 -29.81 -14.77
N GLY A 201 0.06 -30.46 -14.06
CA GLY A 201 1.21 -31.11 -14.68
C GLY A 201 2.24 -30.12 -15.25
N GLU A 202 2.26 -28.88 -14.75
CA GLU A 202 3.09 -27.78 -15.24
C GLU A 202 4.32 -27.57 -14.35
N ARG A 203 5.46 -27.19 -14.94
CA ARG A 203 6.67 -26.85 -14.17
C ARG A 203 6.70 -25.35 -13.87
N PRO A 204 6.51 -24.91 -12.62
CA PRO A 204 6.47 -23.49 -12.31
C PRO A 204 7.87 -22.86 -12.40
N ALA A 205 7.92 -21.55 -12.65
CA ALA A 205 9.08 -20.74 -12.29
C ALA A 205 8.85 -20.15 -10.90
N THR A 206 9.83 -20.28 -10.02
CA THR A 206 9.71 -19.87 -8.61
C THR A 206 10.62 -18.70 -8.31
N ARG A 207 10.27 -17.90 -7.30
CA ARG A 207 11.01 -16.70 -6.87
C ARG A 207 11.36 -15.79 -8.05
N VAL A 208 10.44 -15.63 -9.00
CA VAL A 208 10.63 -14.80 -10.19
C VAL A 208 10.59 -13.34 -9.77
N TRP A 209 11.69 -12.63 -9.97
CA TRP A 209 11.80 -11.20 -9.64
C TRP A 209 11.82 -10.32 -10.89
N GLN A 210 11.93 -10.90 -12.09
CA GLN A 210 11.88 -10.16 -13.34
C GLN A 210 11.34 -11.03 -14.47
N VAL A 211 10.50 -10.41 -15.31
CA VAL A 211 10.10 -10.96 -16.61
C VAL A 211 10.34 -9.89 -17.67
N LYS A 212 11.05 -10.26 -18.73
CA LYS A 212 11.39 -9.36 -19.84
C LYS A 212 11.64 -10.15 -21.11
N ASP A 213 11.16 -9.64 -22.24
CA ASP A 213 11.43 -10.19 -23.57
C ASP A 213 11.14 -11.71 -23.69
N GLY A 214 10.03 -12.17 -23.08
CA GLY A 214 9.63 -13.59 -23.09
C GLY A 214 10.52 -14.51 -22.23
N GLN A 215 11.42 -13.94 -21.44
CA GLN A 215 12.26 -14.64 -20.46
C GLN A 215 11.87 -14.22 -19.04
N CYS A 216 11.99 -15.15 -18.10
CA CYS A 216 11.85 -14.88 -16.67
C CYS A 216 13.15 -15.21 -15.95
N ILE A 217 13.46 -14.44 -14.91
CA ILE A 217 14.61 -14.62 -14.03
C ILE A 217 14.12 -14.85 -12.62
N GLY A 218 14.54 -15.96 -12.00
CA GLY A 218 14.20 -16.31 -10.63
C GLY A 218 15.42 -16.56 -9.76
N ARG A 219 15.28 -16.29 -8.45
CA ARG A 219 16.34 -16.52 -7.45
C ARG A 219 16.47 -18.01 -7.13
N ALA A 220 17.71 -18.52 -7.15
CA ALA A 220 18.06 -19.89 -6.80
C ALA A 220 19.30 -19.94 -5.87
N GLY A 221 19.67 -21.15 -5.43
CA GLY A 221 20.87 -21.36 -4.60
C GLY A 221 20.87 -20.52 -3.32
N ALA A 222 19.76 -20.50 -2.58
CA ALA A 222 19.56 -19.64 -1.41
C ALA A 222 19.68 -18.12 -1.70
N GLY A 223 19.44 -17.70 -2.95
CA GLY A 223 19.51 -16.30 -3.38
C GLY A 223 20.88 -15.88 -3.91
N GLN A 224 21.83 -16.80 -4.04
CA GLN A 224 23.17 -16.53 -4.57
C GLN A 224 23.26 -16.64 -6.10
N GLN A 225 22.22 -17.16 -6.75
CA GLN A 225 22.21 -17.42 -8.19
C GLN A 225 20.89 -16.95 -8.79
N ASP A 226 20.95 -16.56 -10.06
CA ASP A 226 19.77 -16.29 -10.88
C ASP A 226 19.65 -17.39 -11.95
N ILE A 227 18.44 -17.92 -12.12
CA ILE A 227 18.10 -18.86 -13.17
C ILE A 227 17.23 -18.13 -14.18
N GLN A 228 17.69 -18.10 -15.43
CA GLN A 228 16.95 -17.57 -16.57
C GLN A 228 16.31 -18.71 -17.37
N ARG A 229 15.05 -18.53 -17.76
CA ARG A 229 14.32 -19.46 -18.64
C ARG A 229 13.18 -18.75 -19.37
N SER A 230 12.63 -19.38 -20.41
CA SER A 230 11.40 -18.92 -21.06
C SER A 230 10.25 -18.82 -20.05
N VAL A 231 9.39 -17.81 -20.21
CA VAL A 231 8.24 -17.58 -19.33
C VAL A 231 7.31 -18.80 -19.36
N PRO A 232 7.14 -19.52 -18.24
CA PRO A 232 6.26 -20.69 -18.20
C PRO A 232 4.79 -20.28 -18.03
N ARG A 233 3.90 -21.25 -18.16
CA ARG A 233 2.47 -21.06 -17.87
C ARG A 233 2.18 -20.72 -16.41
N LEU A 234 3.01 -21.16 -15.45
CA LEU A 234 2.83 -20.87 -14.02
C LEU A 234 4.06 -20.17 -13.41
N ILE A 235 3.82 -19.00 -12.82
CA ILE A 235 4.82 -18.11 -12.26
C ILE A 235 4.50 -17.87 -10.78
N LEU A 236 5.43 -18.26 -9.90
CA LEU A 236 5.44 -17.83 -8.51
C LEU A 236 6.43 -16.66 -8.40
N ALA A 237 5.88 -15.46 -8.27
CA ALA A 237 6.67 -14.23 -8.31
C ALA A 237 7.13 -13.82 -6.90
N ALA A 238 8.39 -13.42 -6.79
CA ALA A 238 8.90 -12.76 -5.60
C ALA A 238 8.26 -11.36 -5.44
N ALA A 239 8.36 -10.78 -4.25
CA ALA A 239 8.04 -9.36 -4.07
C ALA A 239 8.93 -8.49 -4.96
N GLU A 240 8.46 -7.30 -5.32
CA GLU A 240 9.16 -6.35 -6.19
C GLU A 240 9.44 -6.93 -7.60
N CYS A 241 8.57 -7.83 -8.10
CA CYS A 241 8.75 -8.46 -9.41
C CYS A 241 8.45 -7.52 -10.60
N ALA A 242 7.69 -6.46 -10.35
CA ALA A 242 7.35 -5.41 -11.30
C ALA A 242 6.86 -4.16 -10.55
N GLU A 243 6.84 -3.03 -11.25
CA GLU A 243 6.24 -1.80 -10.73
C GLU A 243 4.70 -1.91 -10.71
N PRO A 244 4.03 -1.51 -9.62
CA PRO A 244 2.58 -1.44 -9.56
C PRO A 244 1.96 -0.53 -10.63
N VAL A 245 0.77 -0.91 -11.12
CA VAL A 245 -0.03 -0.05 -11.99
C VAL A 245 -0.40 1.23 -11.24
N SER A 246 -0.08 2.38 -11.83
CA SER A 246 -0.37 3.70 -11.24
C SER A 246 -0.84 4.76 -12.25
N GLU A 247 -0.72 4.48 -13.54
CA GLU A 247 -1.01 5.44 -14.61
C GLU A 247 -2.41 5.28 -15.19
N THR A 248 -3.05 4.12 -15.01
CA THR A 248 -4.33 3.75 -15.61
C THR A 248 -5.32 3.27 -14.55
N ARG A 249 -6.60 3.42 -14.85
CA ARG A 249 -7.70 2.72 -14.16
C ARG A 249 -8.24 1.65 -15.10
N HIS A 250 -8.61 0.50 -14.57
CA HIS A 250 -9.15 -0.62 -15.32
C HIS A 250 -10.63 -0.84 -15.00
N GLU A 251 -11.34 -1.63 -15.81
CA GLU A 251 -12.78 -1.83 -15.67
C GLU A 251 -13.18 -2.71 -14.48
N ALA A 252 -12.30 -3.62 -14.04
CA ALA A 252 -12.56 -4.61 -12.98
C ALA A 252 -13.94 -5.28 -13.12
N LEU A 253 -14.32 -5.68 -14.33
CA LEU A 253 -15.65 -6.23 -14.59
C LEU A 253 -15.83 -7.56 -13.86
N PRO A 254 -16.93 -7.76 -13.11
CA PRO A 254 -17.21 -9.03 -12.47
C PRO A 254 -17.43 -10.12 -13.51
N VAL A 255 -16.85 -11.29 -13.28
CA VAL A 255 -17.09 -12.52 -14.05
C VAL A 255 -17.42 -13.66 -13.10
N GLU A 256 -18.12 -14.66 -13.61
CA GLU A 256 -18.58 -15.81 -12.83
C GLU A 256 -18.15 -17.12 -13.47
N LEU A 257 -18.02 -18.16 -12.65
CA LEU A 257 -17.87 -19.53 -13.14
C LEU A 257 -19.24 -20.03 -13.65
N SER A 258 -19.28 -20.56 -14.86
CA SER A 258 -20.51 -21.10 -15.46
C SER A 258 -20.92 -22.44 -14.86
N THR A 259 -20.04 -23.09 -14.09
CA THR A 259 -20.29 -24.37 -13.44
C THR A 259 -19.80 -24.33 -12.00
N GLY A 260 -20.43 -25.13 -11.14
CA GLY A 260 -20.01 -25.27 -9.74
C GLY A 260 -18.61 -25.88 -9.63
N VAL A 261 -17.89 -25.48 -8.59
CA VAL A 261 -16.57 -26.04 -8.29
C VAL A 261 -16.72 -27.44 -7.70
N ALA A 262 -15.92 -28.39 -8.19
CA ALA A 262 -15.89 -29.73 -7.64
C ALA A 262 -15.49 -29.70 -6.15
N ARG A 263 -16.22 -30.42 -5.30
CA ARG A 263 -15.92 -30.51 -3.87
C ARG A 263 -14.75 -31.47 -3.64
N SER A 264 -13.79 -31.04 -2.84
CA SER A 264 -12.72 -31.88 -2.31
C SER A 264 -13.03 -32.24 -0.85
N LEU A 265 -12.85 -33.51 -0.49
CA LEU A 265 -12.87 -33.93 0.91
C LEU A 265 -11.49 -33.64 1.50
N SER A 266 -11.40 -32.62 2.34
CA SER A 266 -10.15 -32.25 3.00
C SER A 266 -9.66 -33.39 3.89
N ARG A 267 -8.37 -33.70 3.81
CA ARG A 267 -7.69 -34.55 4.81
C ARG A 267 -7.03 -33.73 5.92
N ILE A 268 -7.13 -32.41 5.81
CA ILE A 268 -6.56 -31.43 6.72
C ILE A 268 -7.72 -30.81 7.50
N GLU A 269 -7.60 -30.81 8.82
CA GLU A 269 -8.49 -30.09 9.70
C GLU A 269 -7.82 -28.77 10.10
N ASP A 270 -8.46 -27.65 9.75
CA ASP A 270 -8.00 -26.33 10.18
C ASP A 270 -8.49 -26.08 11.62
N LEU A 271 -7.54 -26.05 12.56
CA LEU A 271 -7.82 -25.73 13.97
C LEU A 271 -7.79 -24.21 14.24
N GLY A 272 -7.68 -23.40 13.18
CA GLY A 272 -7.59 -21.95 13.24
C GLY A 272 -6.20 -21.45 13.61
N SER A 273 -6.05 -20.12 13.53
CA SER A 273 -4.83 -19.44 13.96
C SER A 273 -4.64 -19.60 15.47
N VAL A 274 -3.47 -20.09 15.87
CA VAL A 274 -3.08 -20.10 17.29
C VAL A 274 -2.80 -18.66 17.71
N ALA A 275 -3.46 -18.19 18.76
CA ALA A 275 -3.15 -16.90 19.37
C ALA A 275 -1.73 -16.95 19.93
N VAL A 276 -0.78 -16.38 19.19
CA VAL A 276 0.57 -16.12 19.69
C VAL A 276 0.49 -14.86 20.52
N ASP A 277 1.10 -14.87 21.71
CA ASP A 277 1.28 -13.67 22.50
C ASP A 277 1.91 -12.57 21.62
N PRO A 278 1.25 -11.42 21.40
CA PRO A 278 1.82 -10.31 20.64
C PRO A 278 3.19 -9.87 21.17
N ALA A 279 3.48 -10.10 22.45
CA ALA A 279 4.80 -9.86 23.02
C ALA A 279 5.86 -10.88 22.57
N ALA A 280 5.48 -12.08 22.13
CA ALA A 280 6.41 -13.08 21.59
C ALA A 280 6.69 -12.87 20.09
N ILE A 281 5.93 -12.03 19.39
CA ILE A 281 6.12 -11.76 17.96
C ILE A 281 7.36 -10.88 17.74
N ALA A 282 8.22 -11.31 16.83
CA ALA A 282 9.37 -10.51 16.39
C ALA A 282 8.88 -9.23 15.72
N MET A 283 9.42 -8.06 16.09
CA MET A 283 8.89 -6.78 15.59
C MET A 283 8.90 -6.63 14.06
N ALA A 284 9.82 -7.31 13.36
CA ALA A 284 9.87 -7.29 11.91
C ALA A 284 8.66 -7.98 11.24
N GLU A 285 7.98 -8.87 11.96
CA GLU A 285 6.83 -9.64 11.48
C GLU A 285 5.49 -9.16 12.09
N ALA A 286 5.54 -8.18 13.00
CA ALA A 286 4.35 -7.69 13.69
C ALA A 286 3.47 -6.84 12.77
N GLU A 287 2.21 -7.25 12.59
CA GLU A 287 1.24 -6.51 11.77
C GLU A 287 0.70 -5.25 12.47
N PHE A 288 0.65 -5.24 13.81
CA PHE A 288 0.17 -4.14 14.60
C PHE A 288 1.17 -3.81 15.71
N ILE A 289 1.78 -2.63 15.63
CA ILE A 289 2.79 -2.17 16.58
C ILE A 289 2.29 -0.91 17.29
N VAL A 290 2.38 -0.89 18.61
CA VAL A 290 2.24 0.33 19.42
C VAL A 290 3.62 0.65 19.97
N SER A 291 4.14 1.83 19.64
CA SER A 291 5.53 2.20 19.93
C SER A 291 5.64 3.42 20.82
N GLY A 292 6.33 3.28 21.95
CA GLY A 292 6.53 4.33 22.95
C GLY A 292 7.79 5.15 22.72
N GLY A 293 7.67 6.47 22.88
CA GLY A 293 8.77 7.43 22.85
C GLY A 293 9.03 8.11 24.18
N ASN A 294 9.92 9.11 24.16
CA ASN A 294 10.22 9.94 25.34
C ASN A 294 8.98 10.66 25.91
N GLY A 295 7.96 10.94 25.08
CA GLY A 295 6.71 11.54 25.54
C GLY A 295 5.79 10.62 26.35
N VAL A 296 6.17 9.36 26.59
CA VAL A 296 5.46 8.43 27.48
C VAL A 296 5.92 8.68 28.92
N LYS A 297 4.99 9.08 29.78
CA LYS A 297 5.27 9.33 31.20
C LYS A 297 4.88 8.17 32.12
N ASP A 298 3.83 7.44 31.76
CA ASP A 298 3.30 6.29 32.49
C ASP A 298 3.47 5.04 31.62
N TRP A 299 4.57 4.32 31.85
CA TRP A 299 4.88 3.11 31.08
C TRP A 299 3.99 1.93 31.46
N ASP A 300 3.54 1.83 32.72
CA ASP A 300 2.58 0.79 33.13
C ASP A 300 1.25 0.94 32.38
N LEU A 301 0.79 2.17 32.18
CA LEU A 301 -0.37 2.46 31.34
C LEU A 301 -0.11 2.13 29.87
N TYR A 302 1.08 2.43 29.34
CA TYR A 302 1.46 2.07 27.97
C TYR A 302 1.41 0.55 27.75
N HIS A 303 1.97 -0.24 28.67
CA HIS A 303 1.94 -1.70 28.60
C HIS A 303 0.51 -2.23 28.64
N ARG A 304 -0.32 -1.74 29.57
CA ARG A 304 -1.74 -2.13 29.66
C ARG A 304 -2.53 -1.76 28.42
N ALA A 305 -2.31 -0.58 27.85
CA ALA A 305 -2.99 -0.16 26.64
C ALA A 305 -2.58 -0.99 25.43
N THR A 306 -1.28 -1.31 25.31
CA THR A 306 -0.75 -2.13 24.22
C THR A 306 -1.28 -3.56 24.29
N ALA A 307 -1.31 -4.14 25.49
CA ALA A 307 -1.92 -5.45 25.75
C ALA A 307 -3.43 -5.44 25.47
N ALA A 308 -4.15 -4.41 25.91
CA ALA A 308 -5.57 -4.27 25.61
C ALA A 308 -5.82 -4.24 24.09
N LEU A 309 -5.00 -3.53 23.33
CA LEU A 309 -5.07 -3.47 21.87
C LEU A 309 -4.65 -4.75 21.15
N GLY A 310 -4.00 -5.70 21.85
CA GLY A 310 -3.43 -6.91 21.24
C GLY A 310 -2.28 -6.60 20.27
N ALA A 311 -1.57 -5.50 20.49
CA ALA A 311 -0.48 -5.07 19.62
C ALA A 311 0.88 -5.50 20.15
N THR A 312 1.86 -5.58 19.25
CA THR A 312 3.26 -5.80 19.61
C THR A 312 3.86 -4.49 20.14
N GLU A 313 4.50 -4.56 21.31
CA GLU A 313 5.20 -3.40 21.87
C GLU A 313 6.45 -3.06 21.04
N GLY A 314 6.74 -1.76 20.95
CA GLY A 314 7.95 -1.23 20.36
C GLY A 314 8.39 0.06 21.06
N ALA A 315 9.60 0.51 20.82
CA ALA A 315 10.11 1.72 21.45
C ALA A 315 11.05 2.50 20.53
N SER A 316 11.05 3.82 20.69
CA SER A 316 12.11 4.67 20.14
C SER A 316 13.44 4.36 20.82
N ARG A 317 14.55 4.71 20.15
CA ARG A 317 15.89 4.62 20.75
C ARG A 317 15.98 5.33 22.11
N VAL A 318 15.41 6.52 22.25
CA VAL A 318 15.47 7.29 23.50
C VAL A 318 14.82 6.51 24.65
N ALA A 319 13.67 5.90 24.42
CA ALA A 319 13.00 5.09 25.43
C ALA A 319 13.79 3.82 25.83
N VAL A 320 14.53 3.24 24.89
CA VAL A 320 15.44 2.11 25.17
C VAL A 320 16.67 2.56 25.95
N ASP A 321 17.29 3.66 25.51
CA ASP A 321 18.48 4.23 26.16
C ASP A 321 18.14 4.70 27.60
N ASP A 322 16.92 5.17 27.84
CA ASP A 322 16.38 5.55 29.16
C ASP A 322 15.98 4.33 30.03
N GLY A 323 16.06 3.11 29.49
CA GLY A 323 15.81 1.87 30.23
C GLY A 323 14.35 1.43 30.34
N PHE A 324 13.42 2.08 29.64
CA PHE A 324 11.99 1.72 29.67
C PHE A 324 11.65 0.48 28.84
N MET A 325 12.51 0.10 27.90
CA MET A 325 12.25 -1.02 27.00
C MET A 325 13.56 -1.69 26.56
N PRO A 326 13.61 -3.03 26.37
CA PRO A 326 14.81 -3.71 25.90
C PRO A 326 15.15 -3.37 24.45
N ARG A 327 16.43 -3.53 24.08
CA ARG A 327 16.95 -3.17 22.76
C ARG A 327 16.32 -3.91 21.58
N ASN A 328 15.84 -5.13 21.78
CA ASN A 328 15.13 -5.89 20.74
C ASN A 328 13.79 -5.25 20.33
N ARG A 329 13.26 -4.33 21.16
CA ARG A 329 12.06 -3.53 20.89
C ARG A 329 12.35 -2.18 20.23
N GLN A 330 13.61 -1.86 19.97
CA GLN A 330 13.98 -0.59 19.37
C GLN A 330 13.58 -0.53 17.90
N VAL A 331 12.83 0.49 17.51
CA VAL A 331 12.46 0.80 16.11
C VAL A 331 13.34 1.93 15.56
N GLY A 332 13.78 1.80 14.31
CA GLY A 332 14.54 2.84 13.60
C GLY A 332 15.77 2.29 12.87
N ALA A 333 16.53 3.18 12.22
CA ALA A 333 17.67 2.84 11.35
C ALA A 333 18.76 1.99 12.02
N THR A 334 18.92 2.13 13.34
CA THR A 334 19.88 1.35 14.16
C THR A 334 19.23 0.26 15.02
N GLY A 335 17.91 0.11 14.90
CA GLY A 335 17.10 -0.93 15.53
C GLY A 335 16.46 -1.83 14.47
N THR A 336 15.24 -2.28 14.74
CA THR A 336 14.48 -3.11 13.81
C THR A 336 13.69 -2.24 12.84
N TRP A 337 13.73 -2.61 11.57
CA TRP A 337 12.87 -2.05 10.53
C TRP A 337 11.56 -2.84 10.53
N VAL A 338 10.44 -2.14 10.45
CA VAL A 338 9.11 -2.74 10.62
C VAL A 338 8.20 -2.36 9.45
N THR A 339 7.41 -3.33 9.02
CA THR A 339 6.45 -3.22 7.90
C THR A 339 5.04 -3.48 8.40
N ALA A 340 4.69 -2.89 9.55
CA ALA A 340 3.40 -3.10 10.19
C ALA A 340 2.27 -2.49 9.35
N ARG A 341 1.12 -3.16 9.35
CA ARG A 341 -0.12 -2.63 8.75
C ARG A 341 -0.61 -1.41 9.51
N VAL A 342 -0.47 -1.43 10.84
CA VAL A 342 -0.77 -0.29 11.72
C VAL A 342 0.40 -0.06 12.66
N TYR A 343 0.89 1.17 12.70
CA TYR A 343 1.94 1.62 13.60
C TYR A 343 1.44 2.83 14.41
N VAL A 344 1.30 2.67 15.73
CA VAL A 344 0.87 3.74 16.63
C VAL A 344 2.09 4.31 17.34
N ALA A 345 2.47 5.54 17.02
CA ALA A 345 3.56 6.26 17.65
C ALA A 345 3.05 7.08 18.84
N VAL A 346 3.39 6.68 20.07
CA VAL A 346 2.99 7.36 21.31
C VAL A 346 4.16 8.17 21.85
N GLY A 347 4.07 9.50 21.81
CA GLY A 347 5.10 10.38 22.36
C GLY A 347 6.45 10.31 21.61
N ILE A 348 6.43 10.00 20.32
CA ILE A 348 7.63 9.96 19.45
C ILE A 348 7.67 11.22 18.59
N SER A 349 8.79 11.96 18.61
CA SER A 349 8.97 13.19 17.83
C SER A 349 9.20 12.96 16.34
N GLY A 350 9.72 11.78 15.96
CA GLY A 350 9.94 11.38 14.57
C GLY A 350 11.28 11.82 14.00
N ALA A 351 12.38 11.63 14.73
CA ALA A 351 13.71 11.80 14.16
C ALA A 351 13.88 10.96 12.88
N ILE A 352 14.66 11.45 11.90
CA ILE A 352 14.84 10.82 10.59
C ILE A 352 15.20 9.33 10.72
N GLN A 353 16.04 8.98 11.69
CA GLN A 353 16.45 7.60 11.95
C GLN A 353 15.27 6.73 12.38
N HIS A 354 14.33 7.25 13.17
CA HIS A 354 13.12 6.53 13.55
C HIS A 354 12.19 6.37 12.34
N LEU A 355 11.98 7.45 11.59
CA LEU A 355 11.10 7.46 10.41
C LEU A 355 11.56 6.48 9.32
N GLN A 356 12.87 6.32 9.14
CA GLN A 356 13.42 5.32 8.21
C GLN A 356 12.97 3.89 8.57
N GLY A 357 12.95 3.56 9.86
CA GLY A 357 12.57 2.22 10.33
C GLY A 357 11.08 1.89 10.17
N ILE A 358 10.23 2.90 9.98
CA ILE A 358 8.77 2.74 9.78
C ILE A 358 8.33 3.17 8.38
N GLY A 359 9.27 3.41 7.46
CA GLY A 359 8.98 3.98 6.14
C GLY A 359 7.94 3.17 5.37
N ALA A 360 8.02 1.84 5.48
CA ALA A 360 7.17 0.86 4.82
C ALA A 360 5.94 0.43 5.65
N CYS A 361 5.58 1.15 6.72
CA CYS A 361 4.31 0.91 7.41
C CYS A 361 3.13 1.50 6.62
N ASP A 362 2.04 0.74 6.52
CA ASP A 362 0.86 1.12 5.72
C ASP A 362 0.07 2.27 6.35
N LYS A 363 -0.17 2.19 7.67
CA LYS A 363 -0.90 3.20 8.44
C LYS A 363 -0.13 3.61 9.68
N VAL A 364 0.19 4.89 9.76
CA VAL A 364 0.88 5.49 10.92
C VAL A 364 -0.09 6.39 11.68
N VAL A 365 -0.30 6.11 12.97
CA VAL A 365 -1.08 6.93 13.89
C VAL A 365 -0.13 7.60 14.87
N ALA A 366 -0.18 8.92 15.00
CA ALA A 366 0.66 9.65 15.94
C ALA A 366 -0.16 10.22 17.10
N ILE A 367 0.30 9.97 18.33
CA ILE A 367 -0.20 10.59 19.56
C ILE A 367 0.95 11.42 20.13
N ASN A 368 0.83 12.75 20.07
CA ASN A 368 1.87 13.63 20.58
C ASN A 368 1.25 14.94 21.08
N MET A 369 1.89 15.61 22.04
CA MET A 369 1.47 16.94 22.50
C MET A 369 1.94 18.05 21.56
N ASP A 370 3.05 17.84 20.84
CA ASP A 370 3.62 18.83 19.92
C ASP A 370 3.07 18.64 18.49
N PRO A 371 2.23 19.55 17.97
CA PRO A 371 1.69 19.48 16.62
C PRO A 371 2.74 19.71 15.52
N GLY A 372 3.92 20.24 15.86
CA GLY A 372 4.98 20.56 14.92
C GLY A 372 5.95 19.42 14.64
N CYS A 373 5.86 18.31 15.37
CA CYS A 373 6.83 17.22 15.28
C CYS A 373 6.77 16.47 13.94
N ASP A 374 7.90 15.92 13.50
CA ASP A 374 8.01 15.26 12.20
C ASP A 374 7.20 13.96 12.10
N MET A 375 6.95 13.29 13.23
CA MET A 375 6.07 12.12 13.28
C MET A 375 4.64 12.47 12.83
N ILE A 376 4.10 13.62 13.21
CA ILE A 376 2.76 14.07 12.80
C ILE A 376 2.69 14.31 11.29
N LYS A 377 3.77 14.82 10.70
CA LYS A 377 3.84 15.02 9.24
C LYS A 377 3.83 13.69 8.48
N ARG A 378 4.37 12.62 9.07
CA ARG A 378 4.37 11.27 8.49
C ARG A 378 3.04 10.52 8.72
N ALA A 379 2.32 10.85 9.78
CA ALA A 379 1.16 10.09 10.21
C ALA A 379 -0.07 10.27 9.30
N ASP A 380 -0.76 9.16 9.03
CA ASP A 380 -2.07 9.14 8.38
C ASP A 380 -3.17 9.71 9.29
N LEU A 381 -3.02 9.54 10.60
CA LEU A 381 -3.90 10.08 11.64
C LEU A 381 -3.06 10.65 12.78
N SER A 382 -3.34 11.89 13.18
CA SER A 382 -2.65 12.54 14.29
C SER A 382 -3.63 12.97 15.38
N VAL A 383 -3.32 12.64 16.62
CA VAL A 383 -4.06 13.05 17.81
C VAL A 383 -3.16 13.92 18.66
N ILE A 384 -3.54 15.19 18.81
CA ILE A 384 -2.78 16.16 19.60
C ILE A 384 -3.33 16.17 21.02
N GLY A 385 -2.55 15.65 21.97
CA GLY A 385 -3.01 15.56 23.36
C GLY A 385 -2.08 14.78 24.27
N ASP A 386 -2.47 14.72 25.55
CA ASP A 386 -1.75 13.96 26.57
C ASP A 386 -1.87 12.45 26.30
N SER A 387 -0.74 11.77 26.23
CA SER A 387 -0.67 10.33 25.93
C SER A 387 -1.41 9.51 26.98
N SER A 388 -1.35 9.87 28.26
CA SER A 388 -1.99 9.11 29.33
C SER A 388 -3.52 9.18 29.25
N ALA A 389 -4.07 10.35 29.00
CA ALA A 389 -5.52 10.52 28.80
C ALA A 389 -6.02 9.70 27.60
N ILE A 390 -5.28 9.74 26.48
CA ILE A 390 -5.65 9.04 25.26
C ILE A 390 -5.54 7.51 25.43
N LEU A 391 -4.48 7.02 26.06
CA LEU A 391 -4.30 5.58 26.31
C LEU A 391 -5.40 5.03 27.22
N LYS A 392 -5.84 5.78 28.24
CA LYS A 392 -6.99 5.38 29.08
C LYS A 392 -8.28 5.30 28.27
N ALA A 393 -8.57 6.33 27.48
CA ALA A 393 -9.76 6.33 26.61
C ALA A 393 -9.73 5.19 25.58
N LEU A 394 -8.55 4.83 25.07
CA LEU A 394 -8.39 3.68 24.17
C LEU A 394 -8.69 2.36 24.87
N ILE A 395 -8.20 2.15 26.10
CA ILE A 395 -8.53 0.95 26.89
C ILE A 395 -10.05 0.85 27.09
N GLU A 396 -10.69 1.93 27.54
CA GLU A 396 -12.15 1.96 27.76
C GLU A 396 -12.92 1.68 26.46
N ALA A 397 -12.49 2.23 25.33
CA ALA A 397 -13.11 1.99 24.03
C ALA A 397 -12.96 0.52 23.59
N VAL A 398 -11.80 -0.09 23.81
CA VAL A 398 -11.55 -1.51 23.50
C VAL A 398 -12.40 -2.42 24.39
N ASP A 399 -12.49 -2.12 25.68
CA ASP A 399 -13.29 -2.91 26.62
C ASP A 399 -14.78 -2.81 26.30
N ASN A 400 -15.27 -1.61 25.94
CA ASN A 400 -16.64 -1.42 25.48
C ASN A 400 -16.90 -2.14 24.15
N PHE A 401 -15.95 -2.12 23.21
CA PHE A 401 -16.07 -2.85 21.94
C PHE A 401 -16.14 -4.36 22.16
N ARG A 402 -15.29 -4.91 23.03
CA ARG A 402 -15.30 -6.33 23.39
C ARG A 402 -16.56 -6.74 24.14
N SER A 403 -17.04 -5.89 25.06
CA SER A 403 -18.27 -6.13 25.83
C SER A 403 -19.53 -5.97 24.98
N GLY A 404 -19.52 -5.08 23.99
CA GLY A 404 -20.59 -4.91 23.00
C GLY A 404 -20.63 -6.08 22.01
N GLY A 405 -19.48 -6.56 21.53
CA GLY A 405 -19.39 -7.75 20.68
C GLY A 405 -19.85 -9.04 21.35
N GLN A 406 -19.79 -9.13 22.69
CA GLN A 406 -20.40 -10.23 23.45
C GLN A 406 -21.93 -10.12 23.58
N ARG A 407 -22.51 -8.91 23.45
CA ARG A 407 -23.97 -8.72 23.50
C ARG A 407 -24.66 -8.96 22.17
N ASP A 408 -23.97 -8.75 21.06
CA ASP A 408 -24.50 -9.04 19.72
C ASP A 408 -24.27 -10.51 19.29
N ALA A 409 -23.49 -11.28 20.05
CA ALA A 409 -23.20 -12.70 19.82
C ALA A 409 -23.96 -13.67 20.75
N ALA A 410 -24.84 -13.16 21.62
CA ALA A 410 -25.73 -13.91 22.50
C ALA A 410 -27.19 -13.61 22.12
#